data_AF-A0A1D9GS65-F1
#
_entry.id   AF-A0A1D9GS65-F1
#
_cell.length_a   1.000
_cell.length_b   1.000
_cell.length_c   1.000
_cell.angle_alpha   90.00
_cell.angle_beta   90.00
_cell.angle_gamma   90.00
#
_symmetry.space_group_name_H-M   'P 1'
#
loop_
_entity.id
_entity.type
_entity.pdbx_description
1 polymer ?
#
loop_
_entity_poly.entity_id
_entity_poly.type
_entity_poly.pdbx_seq_one_letter_code
_entity_poly.pdbx_strand_id
1 'polypeptide(L)' 'MRSFVTEPMQYGAQRFSWWMTSMLHRFPDADEFQHKVQLAELDYVAGSRAASTALAENSVGLPFDTLDD' A
#
# COMPACT_ATOMS: atom_id res chain seq x y z
N MET A 1 -3.06 17.95 22.25
CA MET A 1 -2.72 18.64 20.99
C MET A 1 -2.39 17.54 19.98
N ARG A 2 -3.30 17.18 19.06
CA ARG A 2 -3.01 16.13 18.04
C ARG A 2 -1.99 16.71 17.07
N SER A 3 -0.88 16.00 16.86
CA SER A 3 0.15 16.38 15.90
C SER A 3 -0.44 16.29 14.49
N PHE A 4 -0.51 17.43 13.80
CA PHE A 4 -1.05 17.52 12.43
C PHE A 4 -0.20 16.76 11.40
N VAL A 5 1.04 16.40 11.74
CA VAL A 5 1.98 15.69 10.88
C VAL A 5 1.72 14.18 10.87
N THR A 6 1.26 13.62 11.99
CA THR A 6 1.11 12.15 12.12
C THR A 6 -0.11 11.59 11.41
N GLU A 7 -1.21 12.35 11.31
CA GLU A 7 -2.45 11.88 10.69
C GLU A 7 -2.27 11.46 9.21
N PRO A 8 -1.69 12.26 8.30
CA PRO A 8 -1.49 11.84 6.90
C PRO A 8 -0.54 10.64 6.75
N MET A 9 0.51 10.52 7.58
CA MET A 9 1.35 9.32 7.60
C MET A 9 0.58 8.08 8.06
N GLN A 10 -0.27 8.20 9.08
CA GLN A 10 -1.10 7.11 9.58
C GLN A 10 -2.10 6.64 8.52
N TYR A 11 -2.77 7.56 7.81
CA TYR A 11 -3.67 7.18 6.72
C TYR A 11 -2.92 6.59 5.53
N GLY A 12 -1.73 7.11 5.20
CA GLY A 12 -0.86 6.56 4.16
C GLY A 12 -0.44 5.11 4.45
N ALA A 13 0.01 4.84 5.68
CA ALA A 13 0.39 3.50 6.13
C ALA A 13 -0.81 2.53 6.13
N GLN A 14 -1.98 2.97 6.62
CA GLN A 14 -3.20 2.15 6.60
C GLN A 14 -3.64 1.80 5.18
N ARG A 15 -3.62 2.79 4.26
CA ARG A 15 -3.93 2.57 2.84
C ARG A 15 -2.99 1.54 2.23
N PHE A 16 -1.68 1.65 2.49
CA PHE A 16 -0.68 0.72 1.97
C PHE A 16 -0.90 -0.70 2.48
N SER A 17 -1.10 -0.87 3.80
CA SER A 17 -1.37 -2.17 4.42
C SER A 17 -2.65 -2.82 3.88
N TRP A 18 -3.71 -2.04 3.70
CA TRP A 18 -4.94 -2.52 3.09
C TRP A 18 -4.71 -2.99 1.65
N TRP A 19 -4.05 -2.17 0.83
CA TRP A 19 -3.75 -2.50 -0.57
C TRP A 19 -2.95 -3.80 -0.72
N MET A 20 -1.88 -3.97 0.08
CA MET A 20 -1.09 -5.21 0.11
C MET A 20 -1.93 -6.43 0.52
N THR A 21 -2.81 -6.25 1.51
CA THR A 21 -3.69 -7.32 1.98
C THR A 21 -4.66 -7.74 0.88
N SER A 22 -5.31 -6.78 0.23
CA SER A 22 -6.23 -7.01 -0.89
C SER A 22 -5.55 -7.66 -2.10
N MET A 23 -4.29 -7.34 -2.38
CA MET A 23 -3.55 -7.89 -3.52
C MET A 23 -3.02 -9.30 -3.26
N LEU A 24 -2.55 -9.60 -2.05
CA LEU A 24 -1.79 -10.83 -1.79
C LEU A 24 -2.59 -11.96 -1.13
N HIS A 25 -3.70 -11.65 -0.44
CA HIS A 25 -4.50 -12.66 0.24
C HIS A 25 -5.63 -13.21 -0.64
N ARG A 26 -5.91 -14.51 -0.51
CA ARG A 26 -7.13 -15.11 -1.05
C ARG A 26 -8.29 -14.90 -0.08
N PHE A 27 -9.32 -14.19 -0.50
CA PHE A 27 -10.54 -14.04 0.30
C PHE A 27 -11.47 -15.21 0.03
N PRO A 28 -12.09 -15.80 1.07
CA PRO A 28 -12.93 -16.99 0.91
C PRO A 28 -14.19 -16.73 0.09
N ASP A 29 -14.69 -15.50 0.10
CA ASP A 29 -15.93 -15.09 -0.58
C ASP A 29 -15.68 -14.33 -1.90
N ALA A 30 -14.44 -14.31 -2.40
CA ALA A 30 -14.12 -13.60 -3.64
C ALA A 30 -14.63 -14.36 -4.88
N ASP A 31 -15.30 -13.64 -5.78
CA ASP A 31 -15.72 -14.17 -7.07
C ASP A 31 -14.58 -14.16 -8.13
N GLU A 32 -14.86 -14.72 -9.31
CA GLU A 32 -13.88 -14.81 -10.39
C GLU A 32 -13.41 -13.43 -10.89
N PHE A 33 -14.30 -12.43 -10.89
CA PHE A 33 -13.98 -11.08 -11.33
C PHE A 33 -12.99 -10.43 -10.35
N GLN A 34 -13.27 -10.51 -9.05
CA GLN A 34 -12.39 -10.00 -8.01
C GLN A 34 -11.01 -10.64 -8.06
N HIS A 35 -10.94 -11.95 -8.34
CA HIS A 35 -9.66 -12.62 -8.52
C HIS A 35 -8.89 -12.13 -9.76
N LYS A 36 -9.57 -11.90 -10.88
CA LYS A 36 -8.93 -11.33 -12.08
C LYS A 36 -8.40 -9.91 -11.84
N VAL A 37 -9.14 -9.10 -11.09
CA VAL A 37 -8.68 -7.76 -10.67
C VAL A 37 -7.43 -7.86 -9.80
N GLN A 38 -7.41 -8.78 -8.83
CA GLN A 38 -6.24 -9.03 -7.98
C GLN A 38 -5.01 -9.41 -8.79
N LEU A 39 -5.16 -10.31 -9.77
CA LEU A 39 -4.07 -10.71 -10.66
C LEU A 39 -3.59 -9.56 -11.55
N ALA A 40 -4.51 -8.80 -12.14
CA ALA A 40 -4.16 -7.64 -12.97
C ALA A 40 -3.38 -6.58 -12.18
N GLU A 41 -3.74 -6.34 -10.92
CA GLU A 41 -3.01 -5.44 -10.03
C GLU A 41 -1.60 -5.97 -9.73
N LEU A 42 -1.48 -7.26 -9.42
CA LEU A 42 -0.19 -7.89 -9.16
C LEU A 42 0.73 -7.82 -10.39
N ASP A 43 0.20 -8.13 -11.57
CA ASP A 43 0.92 -8.05 -12.84
C ASP A 43 1.35 -6.62 -13.16
N TYR A 44 0.48 -5.63 -12.89
CA TYR A 44 0.82 -4.22 -13.07
C TYR A 44 1.97 -3.80 -12.16
N VAL A 45 1.91 -4.16 -10.87
CA VAL A 45 2.96 -3.82 -9.90
C VAL A 45 4.29 -4.47 -10.28
N ALA A 46 4.27 -5.76 -10.64
CA ALA A 46 5.47 -6.52 -11.00
C ALA A 46 6.06 -6.12 -12.36
N GLY A 47 5.22 -5.73 -13.32
CA GLY A 47 5.63 -5.40 -14.69
C GLY A 47 5.97 -3.93 -14.90
N SER A 48 5.49 -3.01 -14.06
CA SER A 48 5.70 -1.57 -14.20
C SER A 48 6.77 -1.07 -13.24
N ARG A 49 7.83 -0.46 -13.80
CA ARG A 49 8.87 0.20 -12.99
C ARG A 49 8.29 1.26 -12.06
N ALA A 50 7.34 2.07 -12.54
CA ALA A 50 6.74 3.13 -11.74
C ALA A 50 5.95 2.57 -10.55
N ALA A 51 5.16 1.52 -10.78
CA ALA A 51 4.38 0.88 -9.72
C ALA A 51 5.27 0.13 -8.72
N SER A 52 6.30 -0.57 -9.20
CA SER A 52 7.33 -1.19 -8.38
C SER A 52 8.08 -0.17 -7.50
N THR A 53 8.41 1.01 -8.03
CA THR A 53 9.02 2.09 -7.24
C THR A 53 8.08 2.57 -6.15
N ALA A 54 6.81 2.81 -6.44
CA ALA A 54 5.83 3.22 -5.44
C ALA A 54 5.65 2.14 -4.35
N LEU A 55 5.63 0.86 -4.71
CA LEU A 55 5.62 -0.26 -3.75
C LEU A 55 6.85 -0.19 -2.84
N ALA A 56 8.05 -0.01 -3.42
CA ALA A 56 9.30 0.02 -2.66
C ALA A 56 9.33 1.19 -1.68
N GLU A 57 8.96 2.40 -2.11
CA GLU A 57 8.89 3.60 -1.27
C GLU A 57 7.95 3.42 -0.08
N ASN A 58 6.78 2.81 -0.27
CA ASN A 58 5.84 2.55 0.81
C ASN A 58 6.29 1.39 1.72
N SER A 59 7.04 0.41 1.19
CA SER A 59 7.53 -0.75 1.94
C SER A 59 8.66 -0.42 2.91
N VAL A 60 9.51 0.56 2.57
CA VAL A 60 10.60 1.03 3.45
C VAL A 60 10.13 2.05 4.49
N GLY A 61 8.87 2.49 4.40
CA GLY A 61 8.30 3.53 5.24
C GLY A 61 8.53 4.93 4.67
N LEU A 62 7.56 5.82 4.91
CA LEU A 62 7.73 7.25 4.63
C LEU A 62 8.77 7.83 5.60
N PRO A 63 9.54 8.86 5.19
CA PRO A 63 10.52 9.49 6.05
C PRO A 63 9.89 9.86 7.39
N PHE A 64 10.50 9.43 8.50
CA PHE A 64 10.22 10.06 9.78
C PHE A 64 10.66 11.50 9.65
N ASP A 65 9.75 12.45 9.83
CA ASP A 65 10.18 13.81 10.16
C ASP A 65 11.07 13.63 11.39
N THR A 66 12.36 13.91 11.25
CA THR A 66 13.23 14.06 12.40
C THR A 66 12.62 15.19 13.19
N LEU A 67 11.93 14.83 14.27
CA LEU A 67 11.57 15.78 15.30
C LEU A 67 12.91 16.34 15.80
N ASP A 68 13.37 17.42 15.19
CA ASP A 68 14.35 18.29 15.82
C ASP A 68 13.70 18.77 17.13
N ASP A 69 14.47 18.65 18.22
CA ASP A 69 14.10 18.88 19.63
C ASP A 69 13.20 20.11 19.88
#